data_AF-A0A1Q6MCL4-F1
#
_entry.id   AF-A0A1Q6MCL4-F1
#
_cell.length_a   1.000
_cell.length_b   1.000
_cell.length_c   1.000
_cell.angle_alpha   90.00
_cell.angle_beta   90.00
_cell.angle_gamma   90.00
#
_symmetry.space_group_name_H-M   'P 1'
#
loop_
_entity.id
_entity.type
_entity.pdbx_description
1 polymer ?
#
loop_
_entity_poly.entity_id
_entity_poly.type
_entity_poly.pdbx_seq_one_letter_code
_entity_poly.pdbx_strand_id
1 'polypeptide(L)'
;MSKKFEHTLAFHCGPAILGIKASNLINLSLADYPNILDEIKHLNKIFNPYYYFMVLSKKNGRILILVFQLEALKKAVLNTDSLNFLVENGYPSKKNIFTLIKYLKKRLATSCDFPHEIGVFLGYDLDDTIAFLNKDKKCLYTGYWKVYSDLEKKLQTFLMFTNCRNNLLEMLSKGFSLEGIMERMI
;
A
#
# COMPACT_ATOMS: atom_id res chain seq x y z
N MET A 1 -10.14 16.49 6.09
CA MET A 1 -8.71 16.14 6.31
C MET A 1 -7.80 17.38 6.36
N SER A 2 -6.59 17.31 6.96
CA SER A 2 -5.61 18.40 6.90
C SER A 2 -4.92 18.48 5.52
N LYS A 3 -4.59 19.69 5.03
CA LYS A 3 -3.91 19.86 3.72
C LYS A 3 -2.57 19.11 3.65
N LYS A 4 -1.83 19.03 4.76
CA LYS A 4 -0.56 18.30 4.85
C LYS A 4 -0.77 16.80 4.66
N PHE A 5 -1.76 16.22 5.34
CA PHE A 5 -2.06 14.80 5.19
C PHE A 5 -2.66 14.47 3.82
N GLU A 6 -3.52 15.34 3.29
CA GLU A 6 -4.06 15.24 1.94
C GLU A 6 -2.95 15.15 0.89
N HIS A 7 -2.00 16.09 0.92
CA HIS A 7 -0.87 16.08 0.01
C HIS A 7 0.00 14.82 0.18
N THR A 8 0.19 14.36 1.42
CA THR A 8 0.93 13.12 1.72
C THR A 8 0.26 11.90 1.10
N LEU A 9 -1.06 11.79 1.23
CA LEU A 9 -1.83 10.71 0.62
C LEU A 9 -1.78 10.79 -0.91
N ALA A 10 -1.96 11.97 -1.51
CA ALA A 10 -1.90 12.10 -2.96
C ALA A 10 -0.51 11.75 -3.51
N PHE A 11 0.55 12.22 -2.85
CA PHE A 11 1.92 11.97 -3.29
C PHE A 11 2.33 10.50 -3.14
N HIS A 12 2.08 9.89 -1.98
CA HIS A 12 2.55 8.53 -1.71
C HIS A 12 1.55 7.45 -2.11
N CYS A 13 0.26 7.69 -1.85
CA CYS A 13 -0.80 6.70 -2.01
C CYS A 13 -1.64 6.92 -3.26
N GLY A 14 -1.37 7.94 -4.09
CA GLY A 14 -2.15 8.23 -5.30
C GLY A 14 -2.46 7.01 -6.16
N PRO A 15 -1.46 6.17 -6.53
CA PRO A 15 -1.71 4.93 -7.26
C PRO A 15 -2.65 3.95 -6.55
N ALA A 16 -2.58 3.85 -5.23
CA ALA A 16 -3.46 2.98 -4.45
C ALA A 16 -4.88 3.55 -4.31
N ILE A 17 -4.99 4.87 -4.17
CA ILE A 17 -6.27 5.58 -4.10
C ILE A 17 -7.00 5.50 -5.44
N LEU A 18 -6.29 5.59 -6.57
CA LEU A 18 -6.91 5.44 -7.88
C LEU A 18 -7.13 3.97 -8.30
N GLY A 19 -6.85 2.99 -7.43
CA GLY A 19 -7.02 1.56 -7.71
C GLY A 19 -6.02 0.97 -8.71
N ILE A 20 -5.01 1.73 -9.12
CA ILE A 20 -3.95 1.33 -10.06
C ILE A 20 -2.94 0.41 -9.37
N LYS A 21 -2.63 0.67 -8.10
CA LYS A 21 -1.81 -0.17 -7.22
C LYS A 21 -2.70 -0.80 -6.15
N ALA A 22 -2.37 -2.02 -5.71
CA ALA A 22 -3.16 -2.74 -4.71
C ALA A 22 -3.24 -1.99 -3.37
N SER A 23 -2.13 -1.45 -2.90
CA SER A 23 -2.06 -0.64 -1.69
C SER A 23 -0.79 0.19 -1.63
N ASN A 24 -0.66 1.04 -0.62
CA ASN A 24 0.58 1.71 -0.30
C ASN A 24 0.81 1.82 1.21
N LEU A 25 2.08 1.83 1.64
CA LEU A 25 2.47 2.09 3.01
C LEU A 25 2.96 3.52 3.16
N ILE A 26 2.52 4.17 4.22
CA ILE A 26 3.09 5.44 4.69
C ILE A 26 3.51 5.29 6.14
N ASN A 27 4.70 5.81 6.46
CA ASN A 27 5.25 5.79 7.81
C ASN A 27 5.45 7.23 8.26
N LEU A 28 4.56 7.73 9.11
CA LEU A 28 4.51 9.14 9.50
C LEU A 28 5.06 9.35 10.91
N SER A 29 5.67 10.49 11.14
CA SER A 29 6.05 10.98 12.47
C SER A 29 4.80 11.50 13.17
N LEU A 30 4.53 11.06 14.40
CA LEU A 30 3.40 11.55 15.20
C LEU A 30 3.59 13.00 15.65
N ALA A 31 4.83 13.49 15.75
CA ALA A 31 5.11 14.89 16.02
C ALA A 31 4.69 15.78 14.84
N ASP A 32 4.89 15.30 13.61
CA ASP A 32 4.54 16.01 12.37
C ASP A 32 3.05 15.94 12.02
N TYR A 33 2.35 14.91 12.52
CA TYR A 33 0.95 14.62 12.25
C TYR A 33 0.20 14.26 13.55
N PRO A 34 0.03 15.23 14.48
CA PRO A 34 -0.54 14.96 15.80
C PRO A 34 -1.98 14.43 15.74
N ASN A 35 -2.76 14.82 14.73
CA ASN A 35 -4.17 14.46 14.58
C ASN A 35 -4.41 13.24 13.67
N ILE A 36 -3.35 12.52 13.27
CA ILE A 36 -3.44 11.48 12.23
C ILE A 36 -4.46 10.37 12.54
N LEU A 37 -4.65 10.01 13.82
CA LEU A 37 -5.61 8.97 14.20
C LEU A 37 -7.05 9.41 13.97
N ASP A 38 -7.36 10.68 14.25
CA ASP A 38 -8.69 11.25 13.98
C ASP A 38 -8.93 11.42 12.48
N GLU A 39 -7.90 11.82 11.73
CA GLU A 39 -7.97 11.91 10.26
C GLU A 39 -8.22 10.52 9.64
N ILE A 40 -7.53 9.48 10.10
CA ILE A 40 -7.78 8.09 9.67
C ILE A 40 -9.20 7.64 10.02
N LYS A 41 -9.66 7.94 11.24
CA LYS A 41 -11.02 7.58 11.69
C LYS A 41 -12.08 8.28 10.84
N HIS A 42 -11.87 9.55 10.50
CA HIS A 42 -12.73 10.32 9.63
C HIS A 42 -12.80 9.72 8.22
N LEU A 43 -11.65 9.45 7.58
CA LEU A 43 -11.62 8.86 6.25
C LEU A 43 -12.27 7.48 6.22
N ASN A 44 -11.99 6.61 7.20
CA ASN A 44 -12.64 5.30 7.28
C ASN A 44 -14.16 5.40 7.54
N LYS A 45 -14.65 6.47 8.20
CA LYS A 45 -16.08 6.68 8.38
C LYS A 45 -16.78 7.01 7.06
N ILE A 46 -16.11 7.74 6.18
CA ILE A 46 -16.66 8.21 4.90
C ILE A 46 -16.51 7.14 3.81
N PHE A 47 -15.33 6.53 3.69
CA PHE A 47 -14.97 5.74 2.52
C PHE A 47 -15.08 4.22 2.69
N ASN A 48 -15.31 3.71 3.89
CA ASN A 48 -15.65 2.30 4.05
C ASN A 48 -17.03 2.02 3.38
N PRO A 49 -17.20 0.86 2.70
CA PRO A 49 -16.28 -0.28 2.64
C PRO A 49 -15.34 -0.28 1.42
N TYR A 50 -15.20 0.83 0.70
CA TYR A 50 -14.42 0.88 -0.55
C TYR A 50 -12.92 1.12 -0.32
N TYR A 51 -12.59 2.06 0.57
CA TYR A 51 -11.20 2.39 0.92
C TYR A 51 -10.95 2.19 2.41
N TYR A 52 -9.75 1.71 2.73
CA TYR A 52 -9.32 1.49 4.10
C TYR A 52 -7.99 2.16 4.37
N PHE A 53 -7.91 2.81 5.54
CA PHE A 53 -6.71 3.41 6.10
C PHE A 53 -6.38 2.67 7.40
N MET A 54 -5.56 1.62 7.31
CA MET A 54 -5.32 0.69 8.42
C MET A 54 -4.00 0.95 9.12
N VAL A 55 -4.06 1.18 10.43
CA VAL A 55 -2.86 1.27 11.27
C VAL A 55 -2.27 -0.12 11.49
N LEU A 56 -1.10 -0.37 10.89
CA LEU A 56 -0.34 -1.60 11.07
C LEU A 56 0.53 -1.57 12.32
N SER A 57 1.21 -0.46 12.58
CA SER A 57 2.02 -0.31 13.81
C SER A 57 2.07 1.14 14.28
N LYS A 58 2.27 1.33 15.58
CA LYS A 58 2.52 2.63 16.22
C LYS A 58 3.62 2.42 17.27
N LYS A 59 4.86 2.82 16.97
CA LYS A 59 6.03 2.62 17.83
C LYS A 59 7.07 3.73 17.59
N ASN A 60 7.86 4.06 18.61
CA ASN A 60 8.97 5.02 18.53
C ASN A 60 8.56 6.39 17.94
N GLY A 61 7.41 6.93 18.35
CA GLY A 61 6.90 8.20 17.85
C GLY A 61 6.43 8.17 16.38
N ARG A 62 6.30 7.00 15.77
CA ARG A 62 5.87 6.83 14.37
C ARG A 62 4.65 5.96 14.24
N ILE A 63 3.94 6.12 13.12
CA ILE A 63 2.76 5.33 12.75
C ILE A 63 2.91 4.79 11.32
N LEU A 64 2.74 3.48 11.15
CA LEU A 64 2.72 2.80 9.85
C LEU A 64 1.27 2.54 9.45
N ILE A 65 0.88 3.05 8.30
CA ILE A 65 -0.49 2.99 7.78
C ILE A 65 -0.46 2.29 6.43
N LEU A 66 -1.33 1.30 6.25
CA LEU A 66 -1.63 0.66 4.97
C LEU A 66 -2.88 1.31 4.38
N VAL A 67 -2.75 1.89 3.19
CA VAL A 67 -3.83 2.56 2.46
C VAL A 67 -4.18 1.74 1.23
N PHE A 68 -5.45 1.37 1.05
CA PHE A 68 -5.86 0.55 -0.07
C PHE A 68 -7.32 0.72 -0.46
N GLN A 69 -7.60 0.46 -1.74
CA GLN A 69 -8.95 0.17 -2.23
C GLN A 69 -9.21 -1.34 -2.11
N LEU A 70 -10.37 -1.73 -1.58
CA LEU A 70 -10.65 -3.10 -1.17
C LEU A 70 -10.56 -4.09 -2.34
N GLU A 71 -11.15 -3.76 -3.49
CA GLU A 71 -11.20 -4.66 -4.65
C GLU A 71 -9.82 -4.81 -5.31
N ALA A 72 -9.06 -3.72 -5.47
CA ALA A 72 -7.68 -3.80 -5.95
C ALA A 72 -6.81 -4.68 -5.05
N LEU A 73 -6.94 -4.55 -3.73
CA LEU A 73 -6.17 -5.37 -2.80
C LEU A 73 -6.60 -6.85 -2.84
N LYS A 74 -7.91 -7.14 -2.92
CA LYS A 74 -8.40 -8.51 -3.09
C LYS A 74 -7.82 -9.16 -4.34
N LYS A 75 -7.82 -8.47 -5.48
CA LYS A 75 -7.26 -8.97 -6.74
C LYS A 75 -5.78 -9.32 -6.62
N ALA A 76 -5.00 -8.47 -5.95
CA ALA A 76 -3.57 -8.67 -5.78
C ALA A 76 -3.22 -9.77 -4.77
N VAL A 77 -3.99 -9.93 -3.69
CA VAL A 77 -3.66 -10.85 -2.59
C VAL A 77 -4.33 -12.21 -2.74
N LEU A 78 -5.55 -12.27 -3.29
CA LEU A 78 -6.38 -13.48 -3.33
C LEU A 78 -6.28 -14.24 -4.66
N ASN A 79 -5.43 -13.82 -5.60
CA ASN A 79 -5.06 -14.69 -6.71
C ASN A 79 -4.31 -15.91 -6.18
N THR A 80 -4.38 -17.01 -6.94
CA THR A 80 -3.91 -18.33 -6.51
C THR A 80 -2.44 -18.30 -6.08
N ASP A 81 -1.55 -17.74 -6.89
CA ASP A 81 -0.11 -17.80 -6.66
C ASP A 81 0.31 -16.95 -5.45
N SER A 82 -0.25 -15.74 -5.35
CA SER A 82 0.00 -14.83 -4.22
C SER A 82 -0.50 -15.41 -2.90
N LEU A 83 -1.69 -16.02 -2.90
CA LEU A 83 -2.24 -16.63 -1.70
C LEU A 83 -1.43 -17.87 -1.29
N ASN A 84 -1.03 -18.71 -2.25
CA ASN A 84 -0.21 -19.89 -1.98
C ASN A 84 1.13 -19.48 -1.36
N PHE A 85 1.81 -18.48 -1.94
CA PHE A 85 3.04 -17.94 -1.39
C PHE A 85 2.86 -17.40 0.04
N LEU A 86 1.75 -16.70 0.34
CA LEU A 86 1.46 -16.26 1.70
C LEU A 86 1.25 -17.44 2.65
N VAL A 87 0.52 -18.49 2.23
CA VAL A 87 0.29 -19.69 3.04
C VAL A 87 1.59 -20.43 3.34
N GLU A 88 2.48 -20.57 2.36
CA GLU A 88 3.83 -21.12 2.54
C GLU A 88 4.66 -20.29 3.55
N ASN A 89 4.41 -18.99 3.60
CA ASN A 89 4.98 -18.07 4.59
C ASN A 89 4.20 -18.03 5.93
N GLY A 90 3.38 -19.04 6.19
CA GLY A 90 2.66 -19.26 7.45
C GLY A 90 1.38 -18.46 7.62
N TYR A 91 0.85 -17.82 6.57
CA TYR A 91 -0.45 -17.14 6.64
C TYR A 91 -1.60 -18.14 6.64
N PRO A 92 -2.76 -17.80 7.23
CA PRO A 92 -3.94 -18.65 7.14
C PRO A 92 -4.45 -18.76 5.69
N SER A 93 -4.87 -19.95 5.29
CA SER A 93 -5.44 -20.22 3.95
C SER A 93 -6.81 -19.58 3.69
N LYS A 94 -7.41 -18.94 4.72
CA LYS A 94 -8.70 -18.28 4.60
C LYS A 94 -8.62 -17.12 3.61
N LYS A 95 -9.44 -17.17 2.54
CA LYS A 95 -9.59 -16.13 1.52
C LYS A 95 -10.33 -14.88 2.03
N ASN A 96 -9.81 -14.25 3.07
CA ASN A 96 -10.38 -13.05 3.66
C ASN A 96 -9.28 -12.02 3.92
N ILE A 97 -9.37 -10.89 3.23
CA ILE A 97 -8.29 -9.89 3.24
C ILE A 97 -8.00 -9.33 4.63
N PHE A 98 -9.04 -9.08 5.43
CA PHE A 98 -8.89 -8.59 6.80
C PHE A 98 -8.21 -9.61 7.72
N THR A 99 -8.45 -10.91 7.50
CA THR A 99 -7.77 -12.00 8.23
C THR A 99 -6.27 -12.01 7.89
N LEU A 100 -5.92 -11.87 6.61
CA LEU A 100 -4.53 -11.82 6.15
C LEU A 100 -3.81 -10.56 6.65
N ILE A 101 -4.45 -9.38 6.61
CA ILE A 101 -3.88 -8.14 7.15
C ILE A 101 -3.70 -8.23 8.67
N LYS A 102 -4.64 -8.85 9.40
CA LYS A 102 -4.50 -9.10 10.85
C LYS A 102 -3.25 -9.94 11.14
N TYR A 103 -2.98 -10.95 10.30
CA TYR A 103 -1.79 -11.77 10.42
C TYR A 103 -0.51 -10.97 10.10
N LEU A 104 -0.50 -10.19 9.01
CA LEU A 104 0.61 -9.28 8.68
C LEU A 104 0.92 -8.33 9.84
N LYS A 105 -0.11 -7.75 10.46
CA LYS A 105 0.03 -6.88 11.64
C LYS A 105 0.66 -7.62 12.82
N LYS A 106 0.28 -8.88 13.07
CA LYS A 106 0.92 -9.72 14.09
C LYS A 106 2.41 -9.93 13.77
N ARG A 107 2.75 -10.31 12.54
CA ARG A 107 4.16 -10.50 12.11
C ARG A 107 4.98 -9.23 12.29
N LEU A 108 4.46 -8.06 11.91
CA LEU A 108 5.12 -6.76 12.11
C LEU A 108 5.40 -6.42 13.58
N ALA A 109 4.60 -6.96 14.49
CA ALA A 109 4.74 -6.72 15.93
C ALA A 109 5.72 -7.69 16.59
N THR A 110 5.82 -8.93 16.11
CA THR A 110 6.59 -9.99 16.77
C THR A 110 7.93 -10.31 16.12
N SER A 111 8.13 -9.94 14.86
CA SER A 111 9.35 -10.28 14.11
C SER A 111 10.43 -9.20 14.31
N CYS A 112 11.69 -9.62 14.39
CA CYS A 112 12.82 -8.68 14.38
C CYS A 112 12.97 -8.02 13.00
N ASP A 113 12.77 -8.80 11.94
CA ASP A 113 12.86 -8.32 10.56
C ASP A 113 11.50 -7.90 9.99
N PHE A 114 11.53 -6.98 9.03
CA PHE A 114 10.33 -6.54 8.33
C PHE A 114 9.86 -7.66 7.38
N PRO A 115 8.58 -8.07 7.42
CA PRO A 115 8.06 -9.15 6.60
C PRO A 115 8.21 -8.82 5.11
N HIS A 116 9.02 -9.59 4.40
CA HIS A 116 9.28 -9.35 2.98
C HIS A 116 8.07 -9.69 2.10
N GLU A 117 7.24 -10.64 2.53
CA GLU A 117 6.00 -11.03 1.86
C GLU A 117 4.95 -9.92 1.81
N ILE A 118 5.17 -8.82 2.54
CA ILE A 118 4.36 -7.60 2.43
C ILE A 118 4.30 -7.06 0.99
N GLY A 119 5.29 -7.38 0.15
CA GLY A 119 5.28 -7.05 -1.28
C GLY A 119 3.99 -7.50 -1.99
N VAL A 120 3.44 -8.66 -1.61
CA VAL A 120 2.14 -9.14 -2.12
C VAL A 120 1.01 -8.18 -1.76
N PHE A 121 0.97 -7.69 -0.53
CA PHE A 121 -0.04 -6.72 -0.10
C PHE A 121 0.12 -5.38 -0.81
N LEU A 122 1.35 -5.01 -1.19
CA LEU A 122 1.66 -3.79 -1.95
C LEU A 122 1.35 -3.93 -3.45
N GLY A 123 0.97 -5.12 -3.91
CA GLY A 123 0.74 -5.41 -5.32
C GLY A 123 2.02 -5.39 -6.14
N TYR A 124 3.17 -5.70 -5.50
CA TYR A 124 4.39 -5.98 -6.24
C TYR A 124 4.22 -7.28 -7.01
N ASP A 125 4.98 -7.39 -8.09
CA ASP A 125 5.04 -8.64 -8.83
C ASP A 125 5.54 -9.77 -7.92
N LEU A 126 4.94 -10.95 -8.06
CA LEU A 126 5.22 -12.07 -7.18
C LEU A 126 6.66 -12.56 -7.38
N ASP A 127 7.16 -12.61 -8.62
CA ASP A 127 8.53 -13.05 -8.90
C ASP A 127 9.56 -12.12 -8.27
N ASP A 128 9.30 -10.80 -8.29
CA ASP A 128 10.15 -9.82 -7.63
C ASP A 128 10.07 -9.91 -6.10
N THR A 129 8.89 -10.23 -5.55
CA THR A 129 8.69 -10.44 -4.11
C THR A 129 9.44 -11.67 -3.62
N ILE A 130 9.36 -12.78 -4.36
CA ILE A 130 10.10 -14.02 -4.07
C ILE A 130 11.60 -13.78 -4.26
N ALA A 131 12.00 -13.13 -5.35
CA ALA A 131 13.39 -12.82 -5.65
C ALA A 131 14.06 -11.97 -4.57
N PHE A 132 13.33 -11.04 -3.95
CA PHE A 132 13.84 -10.19 -2.89
C PHE A 132 14.33 -10.98 -1.67
N LEU A 133 13.78 -12.17 -1.42
CA LEU A 133 14.22 -13.06 -0.35
C LEU A 133 15.57 -13.73 -0.64
N ASN A 134 15.95 -13.82 -1.92
CA ASN A 134 17.21 -14.43 -2.35
C ASN A 134 18.31 -13.36 -2.43
N LYS A 135 19.24 -13.38 -1.47
CA LYS A 135 20.33 -12.40 -1.36
C LYS A 135 21.32 -12.44 -2.52
N ASP A 136 21.40 -13.56 -3.23
CA ASP A 136 22.35 -13.75 -4.33
C ASP A 136 21.76 -13.34 -5.70
N LYS A 137 20.46 -13.02 -5.75
CA LYS A 137 19.81 -12.67 -7.01
C LYS A 137 20.17 -11.24 -7.43
N LYS A 138 20.70 -11.11 -8.65
CA LYS A 138 21.08 -9.81 -9.22
C LYS A 138 19.84 -8.93 -9.41
N CYS A 139 19.84 -7.75 -8.78
CA CYS A 139 18.87 -6.71 -9.02
C CYS A 139 19.11 -6.06 -10.40
N LEU A 140 18.09 -6.01 -11.25
CA LEU A 140 18.15 -5.40 -12.58
C LEU A 140 17.92 -3.89 -12.51
N TYR A 141 17.04 -3.43 -11.62
CA TYR A 141 16.68 -2.02 -11.47
C TYR A 141 16.02 -1.75 -10.11
N THR A 142 16.15 -0.52 -9.60
CA THR A 142 15.48 -0.09 -8.36
C THR A 142 14.62 1.14 -8.63
N GLY A 143 13.32 1.03 -8.38
CA GLY A 143 12.37 2.15 -8.46
C GLY A 143 11.32 2.05 -7.36
N TYR A 144 10.05 1.86 -7.71
CA TYR A 144 8.97 1.66 -6.71
C TYR A 144 9.16 0.38 -5.87
N TRP A 145 9.85 -0.60 -6.45
CA TRP A 145 10.42 -1.76 -5.76
C TRP A 145 11.69 -2.20 -6.52
N LYS A 146 12.38 -3.22 -6.02
CA LYS A 146 13.54 -3.84 -6.69
C LYS A 146 13.07 -4.84 -7.74
N VAL A 147 13.55 -4.69 -8.97
CA VAL A 147 13.18 -5.52 -10.12
C VAL A 147 14.22 -6.60 -10.37
N TYR A 148 13.76 -7.82 -10.56
CA TYR A 148 14.57 -9.01 -10.77
C TYR A 148 14.17 -9.79 -12.04
N SER A 149 13.02 -9.49 -12.64
CA SER A 149 12.57 -10.01 -13.94
C SER A 149 11.77 -8.97 -14.74
N ASP A 150 11.59 -9.20 -16.04
CA ASP A 150 10.74 -8.39 -16.94
C ASP A 150 10.92 -6.87 -16.81
N LEU A 151 12.17 -6.40 -16.89
CA LEU A 151 12.53 -5.00 -16.63
C LEU A 151 11.61 -4.00 -17.36
N GLU A 152 11.39 -4.19 -18.66
CA GLU A 152 10.58 -3.29 -19.47
C GLU A 152 9.14 -3.19 -18.94
N LYS A 153 8.51 -4.33 -18.62
CA LYS A 153 7.15 -4.38 -18.07
C LYS A 153 7.07 -3.67 -16.71
N LYS A 154 8.08 -3.84 -15.84
CA LYS A 154 8.11 -3.16 -14.53
C LYS A 154 8.31 -1.66 -14.69
N LEU A 155 9.15 -1.21 -15.63
CA LEU A 155 9.34 0.21 -15.93
C LEU A 155 8.04 0.86 -16.44
N GLN A 156 7.27 0.18 -17.30
CA GLN A 156 5.95 0.67 -17.73
C GLN A 156 4.99 0.81 -16.54
N THR A 157 5.02 -0.15 -15.61
CA THR A 157 4.22 -0.08 -14.37
C THR A 157 4.62 1.11 -13.50
N PHE A 158 5.93 1.37 -13.36
CA PHE A 158 6.44 2.52 -12.59
C PHE A 158 6.06 3.86 -13.22
N LEU A 159 6.08 3.94 -14.55
CA LEU A 159 5.66 5.12 -15.28
C LEU A 159 4.17 5.40 -15.05
N MET A 160 3.32 4.36 -15.10
CA MET A 160 1.90 4.49 -14.79
C MET A 160 1.66 5.02 -13.36
N PHE A 161 2.42 4.52 -12.38
CA PHE A 161 2.33 5.01 -11.00
C PHE A 161 2.78 6.47 -10.88
N THR A 162 3.82 6.85 -11.61
CA THR A 162 4.35 8.22 -11.63
C THR A 162 3.33 9.19 -12.23
N ASN A 163 2.75 8.83 -13.37
CA ASN A 163 1.75 9.64 -14.06
C ASN A 163 0.48 9.80 -13.21
N CYS A 164 0.03 8.71 -12.58
CA CYS A 164 -1.09 8.75 -11.63
C CYS A 164 -0.86 9.76 -10.49
N ARG A 165 0.30 9.68 -9.84
CA ARG A 165 0.67 10.61 -8.77
C ARG A 165 0.67 12.05 -9.27
N ASN A 166 1.32 12.31 -10.41
CA ASN A 166 1.46 13.66 -10.94
C ASN A 166 0.09 14.27 -11.29
N ASN A 167 -0.79 13.51 -11.93
CA ASN A 167 -2.15 13.94 -12.24
C ASN A 167 -2.94 14.28 -10.97
N LEU A 168 -2.82 13.46 -9.92
CA LEU A 168 -3.53 13.70 -8.67
C LEU A 168 -3.03 14.97 -7.95
N LEU A 169 -1.71 15.20 -7.95
CA LEU A 169 -1.13 16.44 -7.42
C LEU A 169 -1.54 17.67 -8.23
N GLU A 170 -1.63 17.54 -9.56
CA GLU A 170 -2.11 18.60 -10.43
C GLU A 170 -3.58 18.95 -10.12
N MET A 171 -4.44 17.95 -9.91
CA MET A 171 -5.83 18.18 -9.49
C MET A 171 -5.90 18.92 -8.14
N LEU A 172 -5.10 18.51 -7.15
CA LEU A 172 -5.02 19.24 -5.88
C LEU A 172 -4.59 20.71 -6.09
N SER A 173 -3.61 20.96 -6.97
CA SER A 173 -3.16 22.32 -7.27
C SER A 173 -4.24 23.20 -7.92
N LYS A 174 -5.19 22.59 -8.62
CA LYS A 174 -6.37 23.23 -9.23
C LYS A 174 -7.52 23.44 -8.25
N GLY A 175 -7.36 23.07 -6.98
CA GLY A 175 -8.34 23.29 -5.92
C GLY A 175 -9.33 22.13 -5.71
N PHE A 176 -9.17 21.00 -6.40
CA PHE A 176 -9.92 19.78 -6.07
C PHE A 176 -9.42 19.21 -4.74
N SER A 177 -10.31 18.67 -3.91
CA SER A 177 -9.92 17.92 -2.72
C SER A 177 -9.76 16.43 -3.04
N LEU A 178 -8.86 15.75 -2.33
CA LEU A 178 -8.65 14.31 -2.47
C LEU A 178 -9.91 13.54 -2.06
N GLU A 179 -10.60 14.00 -1.01
CA GLU A 179 -11.87 13.41 -0.57
C GLU A 179 -12.91 13.50 -1.70
N GLY A 180 -13.06 14.66 -2.34
CA GLY A 180 -14.02 14.82 -3.46
C GLY A 180 -13.65 14.03 -4.71
N ILE A 181 -12.35 13.75 -4.93
CA ILE A 181 -11.91 12.84 -6.00
C ILE A 181 -12.31 11.40 -5.65
N MET A 182 -12.05 10.96 -4.42
CA MET A 182 -12.39 9.61 -3.94
C MET A 182 -13.90 9.36 -3.94
N GLU A 183 -14.71 10.36 -3.57
CA GLU A 183 -16.18 10.28 -3.56
C GLU A 183 -16.76 10.00 -4.96
N ARG A 184 -16.09 10.43 -6.03
CA ARG A 184 -16.54 10.16 -7.41
C ARG A 184 -16.20 8.75 -7.90
N MET A 185 -15.44 7.98 -7.11
CA MET A 185 -14.97 6.64 -7.47
C MET A 185 -15.71 5.52 -6.76
N ILE A 186 -16.67 5.85 -5.88
CA ILE A 186 -17.44 4.90 -5.05
C ILE A 186 -18.90 4.80 -5.47
#